data_AF-A0A1M6U057-F1
#
_entry.id   AF-A0A1M6U057-F1
#
_cell.length_a   1.000
_cell.length_b   1.000
_cell.length_c   1.000
_cell.angle_alpha   90.00
_cell.angle_beta   90.00
_cell.angle_gamma   90.00
#
_symmetry.space_group_name_H-M   'P 1'
#
loop_
_entity.id
_entity.type
_entity.pdbx_description
1 polymer ?
#
loop_
_entity_poly.entity_id
_entity_poly.type
_entity_poly.pdbx_seq_one_letter_code
_entity_poly.pdbx_strand_id
1 'polypeptide(L)' 'MKHWKETTGKDVKITQFHGGSGKQALEVVNGLEADVVTLALEYDVNIVRDAGLIENG' A
#
# COMPACT_ATOMS: atom_id res chain seq x y z
N MET A 1 8.64 -10.21 -10.11
CA MET A 1 10.10 -9.93 -10.11
C MET A 1 10.74 -10.14 -11.46
N LYS A 2 10.73 -11.36 -12.03
CA LYS A 2 11.37 -11.67 -13.33
C LYS A 2 10.97 -10.70 -14.44
N HIS A 3 9.67 -10.51 -14.66
CA HIS A 3 9.15 -9.60 -15.68
C HIS A 3 9.66 -8.15 -15.52
N TRP A 4 9.60 -7.59 -14.31
CA TRP A 4 10.06 -6.21 -14.05
C TRP A 4 11.56 -6.03 -14.31
N LYS A 5 12.37 -7.01 -13.88
CA LYS A 5 13.82 -6.97 -14.10
C LYS A 5 14.17 -7.10 -15.59
N GLU A 6 13.46 -7.95 -16.33
CA GLU A 6 13.65 -8.12 -17.77
C GLU A 6 13.27 -6.87 -18.57
N THR A 7 12.17 -6.18 -18.20
CA THR A 7 11.70 -5.01 -18.95
C THR A 7 12.41 -3.71 -18.55
N THR A 8 12.80 -3.55 -17.28
CA THR A 8 13.36 -2.30 -16.77
C THR A 8 14.85 -2.36 -16.42
N GLY A 9 15.43 -3.56 -16.30
CA GLY A 9 16.78 -3.77 -15.78
C GLY A 9 16.93 -3.52 -14.27
N LYS A 10 15.87 -3.12 -13.55
CA LYS A 10 15.92 -2.76 -12.13
C LYS A 10 15.56 -3.93 -11.21
N ASP A 11 16.30 -4.08 -10.12
CA ASP A 11 15.90 -4.96 -9.02
C ASP A 11 14.86 -4.28 -8.14
N VAL A 12 13.96 -5.07 -7.56
CA VAL A 12 12.97 -4.60 -6.59
C VAL A 12 12.83 -5.65 -5.50
N LYS A 13 12.68 -5.19 -4.26
CA LYS A 13 12.35 -6.02 -3.10
C LYS A 13 10.92 -5.74 -2.72
N ILE A 14 10.12 -6.78 -2.50
CA ILE A 14 8.74 -6.66 -2.03
C ILE A 14 8.68 -7.26 -0.62
N THR A 15 8.25 -6.45 0.35
CA THR A 15 7.84 -6.90 1.68
C THR A 15 6.32 -6.80 1.74
N GLN A 16 5.64 -7.85 2.21
CA GLN A 16 4.18 -7.89 2.27
C GLN A 16 3.70 -7.99 3.71
N PHE A 17 2.59 -7.33 3.99
CA PHE A 17 1.83 -7.44 5.23
C PHE A 17 0.41 -7.86 4.87
N HIS A 18 -0.14 -8.81 5.62
CA HIS A 18 -1.48 -9.35 5.38
C HIS A 18 -2.31 -9.27 6.65
N GLY A 19 -3.55 -8.82 6.52
CA GLY A 19 -4.48 -8.68 7.63
C GLY A 19 -5.87 -8.31 7.11
N GLY A 20 -6.80 -8.01 8.02
CA GLY A 20 -8.07 -7.41 7.62
C GLY A 20 -7.84 -6.03 7.02
N SER A 21 -8.49 -5.71 5.91
CA SER A 21 -8.27 -4.48 5.14
C SER A 21 -8.36 -3.20 6.00
N GLY A 22 -9.42 -3.05 6.80
CA GLY A 22 -9.54 -1.91 7.72
C GLY A 22 -8.43 -1.86 8.78
N LYS A 23 -7.95 -3.01 9.26
CA LYS A 23 -6.79 -3.06 10.18
C LYS A 23 -5.51 -2.59 9.47
N GLN A 24 -5.29 -3.02 8.22
CA GLN A 24 -4.11 -2.59 7.45
C GLN A 24 -4.14 -1.09 7.18
N ALA A 25 -5.29 -0.52 6.81
CA ALA A 25 -5.45 0.92 6.67
C ALA A 25 -5.10 1.65 7.98
N LEU A 26 -5.61 1.18 9.12
CA LEU A 26 -5.30 1.75 10.43
C LEU A 26 -3.81 1.61 10.81
N GLU A 27 -3.15 0.50 10.49
CA GLU A 27 -1.71 0.33 10.77
C GLU A 27 -0.89 1.37 9.99
N VAL A 28 -1.22 1.62 8.72
CA VAL A 28 -0.56 2.65 7.90
C VAL A 28 -0.82 4.05 8.44
N VAL A 29 -2.08 4.37 8.78
CA VAL A 29 -2.44 5.65 9.42
C VAL A 29 -1.68 5.86 10.74
N ASN A 30 -1.39 4.78 11.47
CA ASN A 30 -0.64 4.83 12.72
C ASN A 30 0.89 4.71 12.54
N GLY A 31 1.40 4.82 11.31
CA GLY A 31 2.84 4.96 11.04
C GLY A 31 3.54 3.69 10.54
N LEU A 32 2.81 2.64 10.14
CA LEU A 32 3.40 1.58 9.33
C LEU A 32 3.77 2.15 7.96
N GLU A 33 5.06 2.19 7.66
CA GLU A 33 5.56 2.66 6.36
C GLU A 33 5.16 1.68 5.26
N ALA A 34 4.39 2.16 4.28
CA ALA A 34 3.96 1.40 3.12
C ALA A 34 4.06 2.28 1.88
N ASP A 35 4.77 1.80 0.86
CA ASP A 35 4.86 2.47 -0.45
C ASP A 35 3.56 2.32 -1.25
N VAL A 36 2.86 1.19 -1.07
CA VAL A 36 1.64 0.83 -1.78
C VAL A 36 0.71 0.11 -0.82
N VAL A 37 -0.59 0.43 -0.88
CA VAL A 37 -1.66 -0.30 -0.20
C VAL A 37 -2.61 -0.93 -1.21
N THR A 38 -2.99 -2.18 -0.97
CA THR A 38 -4.02 -2.89 -1.75
C THR A 38 -5.12 -3.33 -0.80
N LEU A 39 -6.20 -2.57 -0.75
CA LEU A 39 -7.26 -2.69 0.24
C LEU A 39 -8.54 -3.25 -0.39
N ALA A 40 -9.38 -3.87 0.43
CA ALA A 40 -10.56 -4.60 -0.03
C ALA A 40 -11.74 -3.70 -0.42
N LEU A 41 -11.87 -2.54 0.23
CA LEU A 41 -13.02 -1.63 0.08
C LEU A 41 -12.55 -0.19 -0.12
N GLU A 42 -13.34 0.59 -0.84
CA GLU A 42 -13.12 2.04 -1.03
C GLU A 42 -13.03 2.78 0.31
N TYR A 43 -13.86 2.40 1.29
CA TYR A 43 -13.85 3.00 2.62
C TYR A 43 -12.48 2.91 3.31
N ASP A 44 -11.75 1.81 3.13
CA ASP A 44 -10.42 1.65 3.73
C ASP A 44 -9.36 2.54 3.04
N VAL A 45 -9.51 2.78 1.73
CA VAL A 45 -8.67 3.73 0.99
C VAL A 45 -8.97 5.17 1.45
N ASN A 46 -10.26 5.49 1.65
CA ASN A 46 -10.68 6.79 2.15
C ASN A 46 -10.10 7.09 3.53
N ILE A 47 -9.98 6.11 4.43
CA ILE A 47 -9.31 6.30 5.73
C ILE A 47 -7.85 6.78 5.54
N VAL A 48 -7.10 6.16 4.63
CA VAL A 48 -5.70 6.53 4.35
C VAL A 48 -5.60 7.91 3.72
N ARG A 49 -6.54 8.24 2.83
CA ARG A 49 -6.64 9.57 2.20
C ARG A 49 -6.98 10.66 3.21
N ASP A 50 -7.97 10.43 4.05
CA ASP A 50 -8.45 11.41 5.03
C ASP A 50 -7.39 11.67 6.11
N ALA A 51 -6.45 10.73 6.32
CA ALA A 51 -5.24 10.89 7.11
C ALA A 51 -4.11 11.69 6.39
N GLY A 52 -4.32 12.08 5.13
CA GLY A 52 -3.38 12.88 4.34
C GLY A 52 -2.19 12.10 3.78
N LEU A 53 -2.23 10.76 3.77
CA LEU A 53 -1.12 9.91 3.33
C LEU A 53 -1.13 9.63 1.82
N ILE A 54 -2.25 9.88 1.14
CA ILE A 54 -2.39 9.77 -0.31
C ILE A 54 -3.20 10.95 -0.86
N GLU A 55 -2.94 11.32 -2.11
CA GLU A 55 -3.63 12.43 -2.80
C GLU A 55 -5.02 12.00 -3.31
N ASN A 56 -5.85 12.99 -3.65
CA ASN A 56 -7.04 12.74 -4.46
C ASN A 56 -6.60 12.30 -5.87
N GLY A 57 -7.25 11.25 -6.38
CA GLY A 57 -7.01 10.72 -7.74
C GLY A 57 -7.49 11.62 -8.86
#